data_AF-A0A2J8PZZ3-F1
#
_entry.id   AF-A0A2J8PZZ3-F1
#
_cell.length_a   1.000
_cell.length_b   1.000
_cell.length_c   1.000
_cell.angle_alpha   90.00
_cell.angle_beta   90.00
_cell.angle_gamma   90.00
#
_symmetry.space_group_name_H-M   'P 1'
#
loop_
_entity.id
_entity.type
_entity.pdbx_description
1 polymer ?
#
loop_
_entity_poly.entity_id
_entity_poly.type
_entity_poly.pdbx_seq_one_letter_code
_entity_poly.pdbx_strand_id
1 'polypeptide(L)'
;MNKRDYMNTSVQEPPLDYSFRSIHVIQDLVNEEPRTGLRPLKRSKSGKSLTQSLWLNNNVLNDLRDFNQVASQLLEHPENLAWIDLSFNDLTSIDPVLTTFFNL
;
A
#
# COMPACT_ATOMS: atom_id res chain seq x y z
N MET A 1 -7.08 -8.75 -22.72
CA MET A 1 -6.26 -8.92 -21.49
C MET A 1 -6.35 -10.37 -21.05
N ASN A 2 -5.24 -11.10 -20.97
CA ASN A 2 -5.26 -12.55 -20.74
C ASN A 2 -5.34 -12.85 -19.24
N LYS A 3 -6.26 -13.74 -18.84
CA LYS A 3 -6.59 -14.11 -17.44
C LYS A 3 -5.42 -14.72 -16.63
N ARG A 4 -4.24 -14.87 -17.24
CA ARG A 4 -3.07 -15.56 -16.67
C ARG A 4 -2.14 -14.64 -15.87
N ASP A 5 -2.23 -13.32 -16.06
CA ASP A 5 -1.40 -12.37 -15.31
C ASP A 5 -1.92 -12.14 -13.88
N TYR A 6 -3.16 -12.55 -13.59
CA TYR A 6 -3.81 -12.42 -12.28
C TYR A 6 -3.24 -13.32 -11.18
N MET A 7 -2.46 -14.35 -11.52
CA MET A 7 -2.14 -15.44 -10.59
C MET A 7 -0.70 -15.92 -10.72
N ASN A 8 0.27 -15.00 -10.70
CA ASN A 8 1.61 -15.36 -10.21
C ASN A 8 1.71 -15.03 -8.71
N THR A 9 0.75 -15.53 -7.94
CA THR A 9 0.64 -15.45 -6.47
C THR A 9 1.62 -16.38 -5.74
N SER A 10 2.54 -17.02 -6.47
CA SER A 10 3.45 -18.04 -5.93
C SER A 10 4.51 -17.48 -4.97
N VAL A 11 4.76 -16.16 -5.00
CA VAL A 11 5.67 -15.49 -4.06
C VAL A 11 5.02 -14.23 -3.51
N GLN A 12 4.63 -14.27 -2.23
CA GLN A 12 4.21 -13.08 -1.52
C GLN A 12 5.44 -12.16 -1.35
N GLU A 13 5.38 -10.98 -1.96
CA GLU A 13 6.40 -9.94 -1.83
C GLU A 13 6.29 -9.27 -0.45
N PRO A 14 7.38 -8.69 0.09
CA PRO A 14 7.32 -8.05 1.40
C PRO A 14 6.34 -6.86 1.37
N PRO A 15 5.83 -6.42 2.52
CA PRO A 15 4.98 -5.23 2.58
C PRO A 15 5.77 -3.99 2.14
N LEU A 16 5.06 -3.05 1.50
CA LEU A 16 5.57 -1.70 1.32
C LEU A 16 5.45 -0.98 2.66
N ASP A 17 6.57 -0.78 3.35
CA ASP A 17 6.62 -0.39 4.76
C ASP A 17 6.79 1.12 4.94
N TYR A 18 5.72 1.80 5.33
CA TYR A 18 5.71 3.22 5.74
C TYR A 18 5.43 3.39 7.23
N SER A 19 5.69 2.34 8.03
CA SER A 19 5.49 2.43 9.48
C SER A 19 6.46 3.42 10.13
N PHE A 20 6.03 4.12 11.18
CA PHE A 20 6.88 5.07 11.93
C PHE A 20 7.54 6.15 11.04
N ARG A 21 6.83 6.62 10.01
CA ARG A 21 7.30 7.67 9.10
C ARG A 21 6.72 9.06 9.41
N SER A 22 5.87 9.16 10.44
CA SER A 22 5.15 10.39 10.76
C SER A 22 4.34 10.89 9.57
N ILE A 23 3.66 9.99 8.86
CA ILE A 23 2.77 10.33 7.75
C ILE A 23 1.52 11.04 8.31
N HIS A 24 1.21 12.23 7.80
CA HIS A 24 0.05 13.01 8.22
C HIS A 24 -1.09 12.95 7.20
N VAL A 25 -0.74 12.88 5.91
CA VAL A 25 -1.69 12.73 4.82
C VAL A 25 -1.19 11.68 3.82
N ILE A 26 -2.11 11.00 3.13
CA ILE A 26 -1.78 9.94 2.18
C ILE A 26 -0.82 10.42 1.07
N GLN A 27 -0.93 11.68 0.63
CA GLN A 27 -0.03 12.25 -0.38
C GLN A 27 1.46 12.22 0.02
N ASP A 28 1.78 12.25 1.31
CA ASP A 28 3.17 12.25 1.78
C ASP A 28 3.90 10.98 1.31
N LEU A 29 3.19 9.87 1.14
CA LEU A 29 3.75 8.57 0.72
C LEU A 29 4.44 8.61 -0.64
N VAL A 30 4.06 9.56 -1.52
CA VAL A 30 4.66 9.70 -2.86
C VAL A 30 6.11 10.19 -2.78
N ASN A 31 6.45 10.98 -1.76
CA ASN A 31 7.76 11.58 -1.59
C ASN A 31 8.56 10.96 -0.44
N GLU A 32 7.91 10.19 0.43
CA GLU A 32 8.55 9.49 1.53
C GLU A 32 9.22 8.19 1.04
N GLU A 33 10.41 7.89 1.55
CA GLU A 33 11.08 6.63 1.26
C GLU A 33 10.54 5.52 2.19
N PRO A 34 10.06 4.38 1.67
CA PRO A 34 9.64 3.28 2.52
C PRO A 34 10.84 2.69 3.29
N ARG A 35 10.56 2.05 4.41
CA ARG A 35 11.55 1.33 5.20
C ARG A 35 12.00 0.07 4.45
N THR A 36 13.30 -0.20 4.52
CA THR A 36 13.87 -1.41 3.94
C THR A 36 13.83 -2.54 4.97
N GLY A 37 13.04 -3.58 4.68
CA GLY A 37 13.04 -4.81 5.46
C GLY A 37 14.22 -5.73 5.16
N LEU A 38 14.27 -6.88 5.85
CA LEU A 38 15.32 -7.90 5.64
C LEU A 38 15.35 -8.47 4.22
N ARG A 39 14.19 -8.49 3.55
CA ARG A 39 14.05 -8.92 2.16
C ARG A 39 13.68 -7.69 1.32
N PRO A 40 14.49 -7.33 0.31
CA PRO A 40 14.19 -6.19 -0.56
C PRO A 40 12.86 -6.37 -1.28
N LEU A 41 12.08 -5.29 -1.34
CA LEU A 41 10.85 -5.23 -2.12
C LEU A 41 11.19 -5.12 -3.61
N LYS A 42 10.63 -5.99 -4.43
CA LYS A 42 10.78 -5.90 -5.89
C LYS A 42 9.99 -4.73 -6.44
N ARG A 43 10.57 -4.09 -7.45
CA ARG A 43 9.93 -3.03 -8.24
C ARG A 43 9.81 -3.47 -9.70
N SER A 44 8.75 -3.02 -10.35
CA SER A 44 8.52 -3.23 -11.78
C SER A 44 9.44 -2.34 -12.61
N LYS A 45 9.39 -2.49 -13.95
CA LYS A 45 10.11 -1.59 -14.88
C LYS A 45 9.63 -0.14 -14.79
N SER A 46 8.41 0.11 -14.31
CA SER A 46 7.85 1.44 -14.10
C SER A 46 8.32 2.07 -12.78
N GLY A 47 9.05 1.32 -11.95
CA GLY A 47 9.51 1.75 -10.62
C GLY A 47 8.51 1.49 -9.49
N LYS A 48 7.29 1.05 -9.81
CA LYS A 48 6.25 0.75 -8.82
C LYS A 48 6.52 -0.54 -8.07
N SER A 49 6.05 -0.61 -6.84
CA SER A 49 6.22 -1.76 -5.96
C SER A 49 5.36 -2.93 -6.40
N LEU A 50 5.97 -4.12 -6.46
CA LEU A 50 5.28 -5.37 -6.72
C LEU A 50 4.93 -5.99 -5.36
N THR A 51 3.83 -5.59 -4.74
CA THR A 51 3.36 -6.18 -3.47
C THR A 51 1.84 -6.10 -3.37
N GLN A 52 1.30 -6.88 -2.45
CA GLN A 52 -0.12 -6.96 -2.11
C GLN A 52 -0.39 -6.43 -0.69
N SER A 53 0.64 -5.91 -0.02
CA SER A 53 0.58 -5.51 1.39
C SER A 53 1.16 -4.11 1.59
N LEU A 54 0.46 -3.27 2.35
CA LEU A 54 0.89 -1.91 2.69
C LEU A 54 0.87 -1.70 4.20
N TRP A 55 1.99 -1.25 4.78
CA TRP A 55 2.05 -0.93 6.21
C TRP A 55 2.10 0.58 6.40
N LEU A 56 1.08 1.11 7.07
CA LEU A 56 0.93 2.52 7.41
C LEU A 56 0.79 2.72 8.93
N ASN A 57 1.10 1.69 9.72
CA ASN A 57 0.92 1.72 11.16
C ASN A 57 1.92 2.65 11.87
N ASN A 58 1.55 3.13 13.06
CA ASN A 58 2.36 4.08 13.84
C ASN A 58 2.65 5.37 13.06
N ASN A 59 1.60 5.97 12.49
CA ASN A 59 1.61 7.29 11.87
C ASN A 59 0.50 8.15 12.51
N VAL A 60 0.14 9.29 11.90
CA VAL A 60 -0.86 10.23 12.44
C VAL A 60 -1.96 10.53 11.42
N LEU A 61 -2.30 9.53 10.60
CA LEU A 61 -3.38 9.63 9.62
C LEU A 61 -4.74 9.72 10.33
N ASN A 62 -5.56 10.68 9.93
CA ASN A 62 -6.92 10.87 10.45
C ASN A 62 -8.03 10.57 9.42
N ASP A 63 -7.67 10.46 8.14
CA ASP A 63 -8.51 10.02 7.03
C ASP A 63 -7.67 9.32 5.95
N LEU A 64 -8.32 8.73 4.95
CA LEU A 64 -7.66 8.08 3.81
C LEU A 64 -7.98 8.80 2.49
N ARG A 65 -8.11 10.13 2.52
CA ARG A 65 -8.34 10.91 1.30
C ARG A 65 -7.23 10.62 0.28
N ASP A 66 -7.64 10.56 -0.98
CA ASP A 66 -6.78 10.29 -2.13
C ASP A 66 -6.06 8.92 -2.14
N PHE A 67 -6.43 8.00 -1.24
CA PHE A 67 -5.79 6.68 -1.13
C PHE A 67 -5.76 5.92 -2.45
N ASN A 68 -6.85 5.91 -3.22
CA ASN A 68 -6.90 5.26 -4.55
C ASN A 68 -5.88 5.84 -5.54
N GLN A 69 -5.73 7.16 -5.56
CA GLN A 69 -4.80 7.84 -6.44
C GLN A 69 -3.35 7.54 -6.04
N VAL A 70 -3.04 7.58 -4.75
CA VAL A 70 -1.69 7.31 -4.24
C VAL A 70 -1.33 5.83 -4.37
N ALA A 71 -2.24 4.91 -4.04
CA ALA A 71 -2.04 3.47 -4.24
C ALA A 71 -1.71 3.15 -5.71
N SER A 72 -2.39 3.80 -6.66
CA SER A 72 -2.10 3.65 -8.09
C SER A 72 -0.73 4.19 -8.53
N GLN A 73 -0.14 5.12 -7.76
CA GLN A 73 1.21 5.62 -8.00
C GLN A 73 2.27 4.71 -7.38
N LEU A 74 1.98 4.11 -6.22
CA LEU A 74 2.93 3.29 -5.46
C LEU A 74 2.99 1.83 -5.93
N LEU A 75 1.84 1.23 -6.24
CA LEU A 75 1.70 -0.19 -6.53
C LEU A 75 1.56 -0.43 -8.02
N GLU A 76 2.23 -1.47 -8.54
CA GLU A 76 2.07 -1.88 -9.95
C GLU A 76 0.65 -2.40 -10.20
N HIS A 77 0.10 -3.14 -9.23
CA HIS A 77 -1.23 -3.75 -9.28
C HIS A 77 -2.03 -3.38 -8.02
N PRO A 78 -2.53 -2.13 -7.89
CA PRO A 78 -3.31 -1.71 -6.73
C PRO A 78 -4.58 -2.55 -6.52
N GLU A 79 -5.15 -3.11 -7.59
CA GLU A 79 -6.29 -4.04 -7.55
C GLU A 79 -6.00 -5.35 -6.79
N ASN A 80 -4.72 -5.69 -6.62
CA ASN A 80 -4.28 -6.88 -5.89
C ASN A 80 -3.94 -6.60 -4.42
N LEU A 81 -4.15 -5.38 -3.92
CA LEU A 81 -3.97 -5.07 -2.49
C LEU A 81 -4.91 -5.96 -1.65
N ALA A 82 -4.31 -6.78 -0.79
CA ALA A 82 -5.00 -7.78 0.02
C ALA A 82 -4.74 -7.64 1.52
N TRP A 83 -3.80 -6.78 1.92
CA TRP A 83 -3.56 -6.49 3.32
C TRP A 83 -3.09 -5.05 3.53
N ILE A 84 -3.67 -4.40 4.53
CA ILE A 84 -3.25 -3.08 4.98
C ILE A 84 -3.14 -3.08 6.51
N ASP A 85 -2.06 -2.52 7.04
CA ASP A 85 -1.94 -2.25 8.46
C ASP A 85 -2.09 -0.75 8.71
N LEU A 86 -3.24 -0.38 9.30
CA LEU A 86 -3.59 1.00 9.68
C LEU A 86 -3.51 1.21 11.20
N SER A 87 -3.00 0.24 11.97
CA SER A 87 -2.98 0.30 13.43
C SER A 87 -2.16 1.48 13.94
N PHE A 88 -2.52 2.03 15.11
CA PHE A 88 -1.82 3.16 15.72
C PHE A 88 -1.72 4.38 14.79
N ASN A 89 -2.86 4.74 14.18
CA ASN A 89 -3.13 6.05 13.56
C ASN A 89 -4.25 6.75 14.34
N ASP A 90 -4.68 7.92 13.87
CA ASP A 90 -5.76 8.73 14.46
C ASP A 90 -7.10 8.59 13.71
N LEU A 91 -7.29 7.45 13.01
CA LEU A 91 -8.52 7.15 12.28
C LEU A 91 -9.68 6.93 13.25
N THR A 92 -10.77 7.69 13.07
CA THR A 92 -11.98 7.61 13.92
C THR A 92 -13.12 6.82 13.28
N SER A 93 -12.99 6.46 12.01
CA SER A 93 -13.97 5.71 11.25
C SER A 93 -13.29 4.85 10.18
N ILE A 94 -14.01 3.84 9.68
CA ILE A 94 -13.56 3.05 8.54
C ILE A 94 -13.91 3.83 7.27
N ASP A 95 -12.89 4.31 6.56
CA ASP A 95 -13.07 5.09 5.34
C ASP A 95 -13.67 4.22 4.22
N PRO A 96 -14.76 4.63 3.55
CA PRO A 96 -15.37 3.88 2.45
C PRO A 96 -14.43 3.59 1.29
N VAL A 97 -13.32 4.32 1.13
CA VAL A 97 -12.32 4.03 0.08
C VAL A 97 -11.80 2.58 0.18
N LEU A 98 -11.73 2.02 1.39
CA LEU A 98 -11.27 0.64 1.61
C LEU A 98 -12.21 -0.37 0.94
N THR A 99 -13.50 -0.07 0.79
CA THR A 99 -14.46 -0.97 0.13
C THR A 99 -14.31 -1.01 -1.39
N THR A 100 -13.42 -0.19 -1.95
CA THR A 100 -13.13 -0.18 -3.40
C THR A 100 -12.06 -1.23 -3.80
N PHE A 101 -11.39 -1.84 -2.83
CA PHE A 101 -10.39 -2.89 -3.04
C PHE A 101 -11.02 -4.26 -2.83
N PHE A 102 -11.24 -5.01 -3.92
CA PHE A 102 -11.96 -6.29 -3.88
C PHE A 102 -11.31 -7.37 -3.00
N ASN A 103 -9.99 -7.33 -2.85
CA ASN A 103 -9.21 -8.34 -2.13
C ASN A 103 -8.92 -7.98 -0.66
N LEU A 104 -9.37 -6.80 -0.20
CA LEU A 104 -9.12 -6.25 1.13
C LEU A 104 -10.28 -6.52 2.09
#